data_AF-A0A961IG85-F1
#
_entry.id   AF-A0A961IG85-F1
#
_cell.length_a   1.000
_cell.length_b   1.000
_cell.length_c   1.000
_cell.angle_alpha   90.00
_cell.angle_beta   90.00
_cell.angle_gamma   90.00
#
_symmetry.space_group_name_H-M   'P 1'
#
loop_
_entity.id
_entity.type
_entity.pdbx_description
1 polymer ?
#
loop_
_entity_poly.entity_id
_entity_poly.type
_entity_poly.pdbx_seq_one_letter_code
_entity_poly.pdbx_strand_id
1 'polypeptide(L)' 'MVDVSTQTPAVLITGGAVRLGRQLALHMARSGYHVALHFNRSSAAAEATAADIRNMGAQCAL' A
#
# COMPACT_ATOMS: atom_id res chain seq x y z
N MET A 1 -8.20 17.69 -27.76
CA MET A 1 -8.53 16.46 -27.02
C MET A 1 -7.50 16.37 -25.91
N VAL A 2 -7.87 16.72 -24.67
CA VAL A 2 -6.92 16.69 -23.54
C VAL A 2 -6.90 15.25 -23.06
N ASP A 3 -5.73 14.62 -23.08
CA ASP A 3 -5.51 13.35 -22.39
C ASP A 3 -5.66 13.60 -20.89
N VAL A 4 -6.78 13.17 -20.31
CA VAL A 4 -6.91 13.08 -18.85
C VAL A 4 -6.23 11.78 -18.46
N SER A 5 -4.90 11.81 -18.36
CA SER A 5 -4.13 10.71 -17.77
C SER A 5 -4.67 10.46 -16.35
N THR A 6 -5.41 9.37 -16.15
CA THR A 6 -5.98 9.01 -14.86
C THR A 6 -4.86 8.53 -13.94
N GLN A 7 -4.34 9.43 -13.09
CA GLN A 7 -3.35 9.07 -12.08
C GLN A 7 -3.97 8.07 -11.09
N THR A 8 -3.32 6.92 -10.91
CA THR A 8 -3.69 5.96 -9.86
C THR A 8 -3.58 6.64 -8.49
N PRO A 9 -4.63 6.62 -7.66
CA PRO A 9 -4.61 7.28 -6.37
C PRO A 9 -3.68 6.57 -5.39
N ALA A 10 -3.20 7.29 -4.37
CA ALA A 10 -2.32 6.75 -3.33
C ALA A 10 -2.91 6.95 -1.92
N VAL A 11 -2.53 6.08 -0.98
CA VAL A 11 -2.93 6.16 0.44
C VAL A 11 -1.74 5.94 1.37
N LEU A 12 -1.66 6.71 2.46
CA LEU A 12 -0.72 6.50 3.57
C LEU A 12 -1.44 5.78 4.72
N ILE A 13 -0.89 4.66 5.18
CA ILE A 13 -1.44 3.88 6.29
C ILE A 13 -0.40 3.78 7.41
N THR A 14 -0.70 4.42 8.54
CA THR A 14 0.11 4.32 9.75
C THR A 14 -0.18 3.02 10.49
N GLY A 15 0.86 2.35 10.99
CA GLY A 15 0.74 1.01 11.55
C GLY A 15 0.36 -0.04 10.48
N GLY A 16 0.59 0.26 9.20
CA GLY A 16 0.16 -0.56 8.05
C GLY A 16 0.85 -1.92 7.93
N ALA A 17 1.91 -2.17 8.71
CA ALA A 17 2.68 -3.41 8.65
C ALA A 17 1.97 -4.64 9.23
N VAL A 18 1.01 -4.48 10.16
CA VAL A 18 0.45 -5.60 10.94
C VAL A 18 -1.03 -5.44 11.28
N ARG A 19 -1.65 -6.55 11.74
CA ARG A 19 -3.02 -6.59 12.28
C ARG A 19 -4.03 -5.92 11.32
N LEU A 20 -4.81 -4.95 11.81
CA LEU A 20 -5.82 -4.24 11.04
C LEU A 20 -5.19 -3.30 9.99
N GLY A 21 -4.05 -2.69 10.31
CA GLY A 21 -3.33 -1.82 9.36
C GLY A 21 -2.93 -2.58 8.10
N ARG A 22 -2.42 -3.82 8.26
CA ARG A 22 -2.12 -4.71 7.12
C ARG A 22 -3.37 -5.04 6.30
N GLN A 23 -4.47 -5.41 6.95
CA GLN A 23 -5.71 -5.75 6.23
C GLN A 23 -6.24 -4.56 5.43
N LEU A 24 -6.20 -3.36 6.01
CA LEU A 24 -6.58 -2.14 5.32
C LEU A 24 -5.66 -1.86 4.12
N ALA A 25 -4.34 -1.99 4.30
CA ALA A 25 -3.39 -1.79 3.21
C ALA A 25 -3.60 -2.71 2.02
N LEU A 26 -3.81 -4.01 2.29
CA LEU A 26 -4.10 -4.98 1.26
C LEU A 26 -5.46 -4.74 0.60
N HIS A 27 -6.45 -4.28 1.36
CA HIS A 27 -7.74 -3.90 0.81
C HIS A 27 -7.61 -2.71 -0.16
N MET A 28 -6.91 -1.65 0.25
CA MET A 28 -6.71 -0.46 -0.60
C MET A 28 -5.93 -0.79 -1.87
N ALA A 29 -4.91 -1.64 -1.78
CA ALA A 29 -4.17 -2.12 -2.94
C ALA A 29 -5.08 -2.84 -3.94
N ARG A 30 -5.94 -3.76 -3.47
CA ARG A 30 -6.95 -4.44 -4.31
C ARG A 30 -7.97 -3.48 -4.90
N SER A 31 -8.27 -2.39 -4.21
CA SER A 31 -9.17 -1.32 -4.68
C SER A 31 -8.50 -0.36 -5.68
N GLY A 32 -7.26 -0.63 -6.09
CA GLY A 32 -6.56 0.14 -7.13
C GLY A 32 -5.72 1.29 -6.60
N TYR A 33 -5.37 1.32 -5.31
CA TYR A 33 -4.50 2.35 -4.76
C TYR A 33 -3.03 1.91 -4.73
N HIS A 34 -2.12 2.85 -4.91
CA HIS A 34 -0.75 2.73 -4.42
C HIS A 34 -0.71 2.99 -2.90
N VAL A 35 0.22 2.36 -2.19
CA VAL A 35 0.22 2.37 -0.72
C VAL A 35 1.57 2.82 -0.17
N ALA A 36 1.55 3.71 0.82
CA ALA A 36 2.69 3.97 1.70
C ALA A 36 2.40 3.39 3.09
N LEU A 37 3.28 2.55 3.62
CA LEU A 37 3.14 1.95 4.95
C LEU A 37 4.06 2.64 5.92
N HIS A 38 3.51 3.33 6.92
CA HIS A 38 4.31 3.79 8.05
C HIS A 38 4.34 2.72 9.14
N PHE A 39 5.53 2.43 9.66
CA PHE A 39 5.77 1.51 10.78
C PHE A 39 6.86 2.06 11.70
N ASN A 40 6.91 1.59 12.96
CA ASN A 40 7.97 1.97 13.91
C ASN A 40 9.02 0.86 14.05
N ARG A 41 8.64 -0.28 14.63
CA ARG A 41 9.57 -1.40 14.91
C ARG A 41 9.35 -2.65 14.06
N SER A 42 8.36 -2.62 13.17
CA SER A 42 7.87 -3.81 12.45
C SER A 42 8.42 -3.91 11.02
N SER A 43 9.71 -3.64 10.80
CA SER A 43 10.31 -3.57 9.45
C SER A 43 10.12 -4.84 8.64
N ALA A 44 10.40 -6.01 9.20
CA ALA A 44 10.22 -7.29 8.51
C ALA A 44 8.75 -7.55 8.10
N ALA A 45 7.80 -7.18 8.97
CA ALA A 45 6.37 -7.30 8.65
C ALA A 45 5.91 -6.26 7.63
N ALA A 46 6.52 -5.07 7.63
CA ALA A 46 6.28 -4.03 6.65
C ALA A 46 6.74 -4.48 5.27
N GLU A 47 7.96 -5.03 5.16
CA GLU A 47 8.50 -5.59 3.91
C GLU A 47 7.64 -6.73 3.37
N ALA A 48 7.20 -7.65 4.24
CA ALA A 48 6.30 -8.73 3.83
C ALA A 48 4.97 -8.17 3.29
N THR A 49 4.38 -7.19 3.98
CA THR A 49 3.14 -6.54 3.52
C THR A 49 3.35 -5.77 2.21
N ALA A 50 4.48 -5.09 2.05
CA ALA A 50 4.81 -4.38 0.82
C ALA A 50 5.04 -5.34 -0.35
N ALA A 51 5.66 -6.50 -0.13
CA ALA A 51 5.77 -7.55 -1.14
C ALA A 51 4.38 -8.06 -1.55
N ASP A 52 3.48 -8.31 -0.60
CA ASP A 52 2.10 -8.71 -0.89
C ASP A 52 1.37 -7.65 -1.74
N ILE A 53 1.53 -6.37 -1.43
CA ILE A 53 0.94 -5.24 -2.19
C ILE A 53 1.51 -5.18 -3.60
N ARG A 54 2.84 -5.31 -3.74
CA ARG A 54 3.52 -5.31 -5.05
C ARG A 54 3.09 -6.49 -5.91
N ASN A 55 2.88 -7.66 -5.31
CA ASN A 55 2.35 -8.84 -5.99
C ASN A 55 0.92 -8.65 -6.51
N MET A 56 0.16 -7.69 -5.96
CA MET A 56 -1.17 -7.29 -6.46
C MET A 56 -1.09 -6.24 -7.60
N GLY A 57 0.12 -5.84 -8.02
CA GLY A 57 0.34 -4.86 -9.08
C GLY A 57 0.33 -3.40 -8.61
N ALA A 58 0.18 -3.15 -7.31
CA ALA A 58 0.24 -1.80 -6.75
C ALA A 58 1.68 -1.42 -6.33
N GLN A 59 2.03 -0.13 -6.44
CA GLN A 59 3.27 0.37 -5.85
C GLN A 59 3.16 0.43 -4.32
N CYS A 60 4.24 0.08 -3.62
CA CYS A 60 4.32 0.18 -2.17
C CYS A 60 5.62 0.87 -1.70
N ALA A 61 5.46 1.94 -0.92
CA ALA A 61 6.53 2.61 -0.16
C ALA A 61 6.48 2.22 1.33
N LEU A 62 7.61 2.30 2.01
CA LEU A 62 7.82 1.90 3.41
C LEU A 62 8.43 3.06 4.21
#